data_AF-A0A9D1XNF7-F1
#
_entry.id   AF-A0A9D1XNF7-F1
#
_cell.length_a   1.000
_cell.length_b   1.000
_cell.length_c   1.000
_cell.angle_alpha   90.00
_cell.angle_beta   90.00
_cell.angle_gamma   90.00
#
_symmetry.space_group_name_H-M   'P 1'
#
loop_
_entity.id
_entity.type
_entity.pdbx_description
1 polymer ?
#
loop_
_entity_poly.entity_id
_entity_poly.type
_entity_poly.pdbx_seq_one_letter_code
_entity_poly.pdbx_strand_id
1 'polypeptide(L)'
;MKKIDANQAMEELTMILMYLSRFEEAGFESDEKFYYAWKGYDFDIINKLDDNNLINQGSRPSRTKSVYITKEGEKYAKSLMEKYGISDW
;
A
#
# COMPACT_ATOMS: atom_id res chain seq x y z
N MET A 1 -18.59 -11.76 9.03
CA MET A 1 -18.15 -10.55 8.30
C MET A 1 -19.24 -10.07 7.36
N LYS A 2 -19.41 -8.75 7.24
CA LYS A 2 -20.23 -8.18 6.16
C LYS A 2 -19.57 -8.53 4.82
N LYS A 3 -20.35 -9.00 3.85
CA LYS A 3 -19.85 -9.22 2.49
C LYS A 3 -19.55 -7.85 1.86
N ILE A 4 -18.36 -7.74 1.28
CA ILE A 4 -17.97 -6.61 0.44
C ILE A 4 -18.13 -6.98 -1.02
N ASP A 5 -18.30 -6.01 -1.90
CA ASP A 5 -18.31 -6.25 -3.34
C ASP A 5 -16.89 -6.48 -3.89
N ALA A 6 -16.82 -6.90 -5.16
CA ALA A 6 -15.56 -7.24 -5.81
C ALA A 6 -14.61 -6.05 -5.95
N ASN A 7 -15.11 -4.84 -6.20
CA ASN A 7 -14.26 -3.66 -6.36
C ASN A 7 -13.65 -3.27 -5.01
N GLN A 8 -14.46 -3.28 -3.95
CA GLN A 8 -13.96 -3.06 -2.60
C GLN A 8 -12.93 -4.13 -2.20
N ALA A 9 -13.17 -5.40 -2.56
CA ALA A 9 -12.21 -6.48 -2.29
C ALA A 9 -10.88 -6.27 -3.03
N MET A 10 -10.92 -5.89 -4.31
CA MET A 10 -9.72 -5.62 -5.10
C MET A 10 -8.88 -4.49 -4.48
N GLU A 11 -9.50 -3.41 -4.03
CA GLU A 11 -8.82 -2.28 -3.40
C GLU A 11 -8.19 -2.67 -2.06
N GLU A 12 -8.97 -3.27 -1.16
CA GLU A 12 -8.50 -3.65 0.18
C GLU A 12 -7.38 -4.70 0.11
N LEU A 13 -7.54 -5.73 -0.73
CA LEU A 13 -6.53 -6.77 -0.90
C LEU A 13 -5.27 -6.22 -1.57
N THR A 14 -5.39 -5.27 -2.51
CA THR A 14 -4.21 -4.60 -3.10
C THR A 14 -3.42 -3.84 -2.04
N MET A 15 -4.09 -3.10 -1.15
CA MET A 15 -3.42 -2.39 -0.06
C MET A 15 -2.68 -3.36 0.89
N ILE A 16 -3.33 -4.46 1.26
CA ILE A 16 -2.70 -5.50 2.10
C ILE A 16 -1.49 -6.11 1.37
N LEU A 17 -1.63 -6.50 0.10
CA LEU A 17 -0.53 -7.10 -0.66
C LEU A 17 0.64 -6.14 -0.85
N MET A 18 0.39 -4.85 -1.09
CA MET A 18 1.44 -3.82 -1.10
C MET A 18 2.16 -3.75 0.25
N TYR A 19 1.43 -3.69 1.37
CA TYR A 19 2.03 -3.62 2.70
C TYR A 19 2.78 -4.90 3.09
N LEU A 20 2.26 -6.08 2.75
CA LEU A 20 2.94 -7.34 3.00
C LEU A 20 4.19 -7.43 2.12
N SER A 21 4.12 -7.12 0.83
CA SER A 21 5.29 -7.13 -0.08
C SER A 21 6.23 -5.92 0.08
N ARG A 22 6.11 -5.16 1.18
CA ARG A 22 6.88 -3.94 1.42
C ARG A 22 8.38 -4.22 1.54
N PHE A 23 9.18 -3.23 1.15
CA PHE A 23 10.62 -3.21 1.37
C PHE A 23 11.07 -1.82 1.83
N GLU A 24 12.23 -1.76 2.48
CA GLU A 24 12.90 -0.51 2.84
C GLU A 24 13.86 -0.11 1.70
N GLU A 25 13.85 1.15 1.27
CA GLU A 25 14.84 1.62 0.29
C GLU A 25 16.17 1.90 1.01
N ALA A 26 17.24 1.26 0.56
CA ALA A 26 18.57 1.44 1.13
C ALA A 26 19.12 2.84 0.79
N GLY A 27 19.65 3.56 1.78
CA GLY A 27 20.42 4.79 1.54
C GLY A 27 20.05 6.01 2.39
N PHE A 28 19.03 5.92 3.23
CA PHE A 28 18.76 6.93 4.26
C PHE A 28 19.16 6.36 5.63
N GLU A 29 20.27 6.84 6.18
CA GLU A 29 20.60 6.64 7.60
C GLU A 29 19.66 7.51 8.43
N SER A 30 18.42 7.03 8.62
CA SER A 30 17.46 7.60 9.55
C SER A 30 16.84 6.51 10.40
N ASP A 31 16.57 6.81 11.67
CA ASP A 31 15.81 5.91 12.55
C ASP A 31 14.38 5.67 12.05
N GLU A 32 13.88 6.56 11.17
CA GLU A 32 12.59 6.39 10.54
C GLU A 32 12.66 5.42 9.36
N LYS A 33 11.86 4.36 9.45
CA LYS A 33 11.66 3.39 8.37
C LYS A 33 10.63 3.90 7.37
N PHE A 34 11.03 3.92 6.10
CA PHE A 34 10.18 4.22 4.96
C PHE A 34 9.90 2.94 4.19
N TYR A 35 8.61 2.60 4.04
CA TYR A 35 8.20 1.41 3.32
C TYR A 35 7.78 1.74 1.90
N TYR A 36 8.22 0.90 0.98
CA TYR A 36 7.89 0.97 -0.44
C TYR A 36 7.32 -0.35 -0.92
N ALA A 37 6.52 -0.30 -1.97
CA ALA A 37 6.02 -1.48 -2.68
C ALA A 37 6.13 -1.29 -4.19
N TRP A 38 6.21 -2.39 -4.94
CA TRP A 38 6.24 -2.34 -6.41
C TRP A 38 4.85 -2.05 -6.99
N LYS A 39 4.82 -1.27 -8.08
CA LYS A 39 3.63 -1.07 -8.93
C LYS A 39 3.42 -2.33 -9.79
N GLY A 40 2.70 -3.30 -9.24
CA GLY A 40 2.37 -4.57 -9.91
C GLY A 40 0.87 -4.88 -9.94
N TYR A 41 0.03 -3.90 -9.62
CA TYR A 41 -1.41 -4.04 -9.44
C TYR A 41 -2.17 -3.18 -10.46
N ASP A 42 -3.50 -3.28 -10.44
CA ASP A 42 -4.37 -2.48 -11.28
C ASP A 42 -4.10 -0.96 -11.11
N PHE A 43 -3.89 -0.26 -12.23
CA PHE A 43 -3.49 1.15 -12.19
C PHE A 43 -4.57 2.08 -11.64
N ASP A 44 -5.85 1.78 -11.84
CA ASP A 44 -6.93 2.62 -11.32
C ASP A 44 -7.01 2.47 -9.80
N ILE A 45 -6.78 1.27 -9.27
CA ILE A 45 -6.66 1.06 -7.82
C ILE A 45 -5.44 1.79 -7.27
N ILE A 46 -4.28 1.69 -7.93
CA ILE A 46 -3.08 2.42 -7.51
C ILE A 46 -3.36 3.93 -7.44
N ASN A 47 -3.99 4.50 -8.48
CA ASN A 47 -4.34 5.92 -8.51
C ASN A 47 -5.30 6.28 -7.37
N LYS A 48 -6.31 5.44 -7.12
CA LYS A 48 -7.26 5.65 -6.02
C LYS A 48 -6.58 5.62 -4.65
N LEU A 49 -5.60 4.73 -4.44
CA LEU A 49 -4.84 4.67 -3.18
C LEU A 49 -3.96 5.93 -3.00
N ASP A 50 -3.39 6.44 -4.09
CA ASP A 50 -2.60 7.68 -4.13
C ASP A 50 -3.48 8.91 -3.82
N ASP A 51 -4.63 9.01 -4.48
CA ASP A 51 -5.64 10.07 -4.26
C ASP A 51 -6.15 10.10 -2.81
N ASN A 52 -6.22 8.93 -2.16
CA ASN A 52 -6.60 8.79 -0.75
C ASN A 52 -5.43 8.95 0.23
N ASN A 53 -4.24 9.35 -0.23
CA ASN A 53 -3.04 9.52 0.58
C ASN A 53 -2.62 8.23 1.33
N LEU A 54 -2.94 7.06 0.79
CA LEU A 54 -2.52 5.76 1.35
C LEU A 54 -1.16 5.33 0.78
N ILE A 55 -0.88 5.72 -0.46
CA ILE A 55 0.44 5.58 -1.08
C ILE A 55 0.83 6.91 -1.72
N ASN A 56 2.09 7.01 -2.15
CA ASN A 56 2.60 8.15 -2.92
C ASN A 56 3.36 7.64 -4.14
N GLN A 57 2.90 7.99 -5.33
CA GLN A 57 3.52 7.58 -6.60
C GLN A 57 4.67 8.49 -7.06
N GLY A 58 4.90 9.62 -6.38
CA GLY A 58 5.84 10.67 -6.74
C GLY A 58 5.31 11.61 -7.84
N SER A 59 6.06 12.68 -8.11
CA SER A 59 5.65 13.71 -9.09
C SER A 59 5.70 13.26 -10.56
N ARG A 60 6.30 12.10 -10.85
CA ARG A 60 6.35 11.50 -12.20
C ARG A 60 5.98 10.02 -12.13
N PRO A 61 4.70 9.67 -11.88
CA PRO A 61 4.26 8.29 -11.62
C PRO A 61 4.65 7.29 -12.72
N SER A 62 4.69 7.72 -13.98
CA SER A 62 5.08 6.87 -15.12
C SER A 62 6.58 6.54 -15.19
N ARG A 63 7.43 7.22 -14.39
CA ARG A 63 8.88 7.01 -14.36
C ARG A 63 9.37 6.26 -13.11
N THR A 64 8.46 5.94 -12.19
CA THR A 64 8.76 5.23 -10.94
C THR A 64 8.10 3.86 -10.96
N LYS A 65 8.85 2.84 -10.52
CA LYS A 65 8.35 1.46 -10.44
C LYS A 65 7.80 1.11 -9.06
N SER A 66 8.17 1.88 -8.04
CA SER A 66 7.71 1.73 -6.66
C SER A 66 6.79 2.86 -6.26
N VAL A 67 6.04 2.63 -5.19
CA VAL A 67 5.25 3.62 -4.45
C VAL A 67 5.74 3.64 -3.01
N TYR A 68 5.74 4.82 -2.40
CA TYR A 68 5.92 4.95 -0.97
C TYR A 68 4.58 4.65 -0.27
N ILE A 69 4.60 3.82 0.77
CA ILE A 69 3.44 3.58 1.63
C ILE A 69 3.45 4.66 2.70
N THR A 70 2.41 5.50 2.73
CA THR A 70 2.33 6.58 3.72
C THR A 70 2.05 6.00 5.11
N LYS A 71 2.24 6.79 6.17
CA LYS A 71 1.86 6.38 7.53
C LYS A 71 0.36 6.05 7.67
N GLU A 72 -0.50 6.75 6.92
CA GLU A 72 -1.93 6.42 6.87
C GLU A 72 -2.19 5.12 6.09
N GLY A 73 -1.44 4.87 5.01
CA GLY A 73 -1.44 3.60 4.30
C GLY A 73 -1.05 2.42 5.18
N GLU A 74 0.03 2.54 5.95
CA GLU A 74 0.48 1.51 6.90
C GLU A 74 -0.62 1.21 7.94
N LYS A 75 -1.20 2.25 8.54
CA LYS A 75 -2.27 2.12 9.53
C LYS A 75 -3.51 1.46 8.94
N TYR A 76 -3.90 1.88 7.73
CA TYR A 76 -5.04 1.32 7.03
C TYR A 76 -4.82 -0.15 6.66
N ALA A 77 -3.65 -0.49 6.12
CA ALA A 77 -3.29 -1.87 5.79
C ALA A 77 -3.35 -2.78 7.03
N LYS A 78 -2.82 -2.34 8.17
CA LYS A 78 -2.92 -3.08 9.44
C LYS A 78 -4.36 -3.29 9.88
N SER A 79 -5.21 -2.26 9.79
CA SER A 79 -6.64 -2.41 10.10
C SER A 79 -7.36 -3.41 9.18
N LEU A 80 -6.95 -3.47 7.90
CA LEU A 80 -7.46 -4.45 6.95
C LEU A 80 -6.95 -5.85 7.30
N MET A 81 -5.67 -6.00 7.63
CA MET A 81 -5.11 -7.28 8.07
C MET A 81 -5.84 -7.83 9.31
N GLU A 82 -6.17 -6.99 10.29
CA GLU A 82 -7.03 -7.36 11.42
C GLU A 82 -8.42 -7.82 10.95
N LYS A 83 -9.06 -7.05 10.05
CA LYS A 83 -10.36 -7.39 9.46
C LYS A 83 -10.35 -8.74 8.74
N TYR A 84 -9.26 -9.11 8.08
CA TYR A 84 -9.11 -10.38 7.33
C TYR A 84 -8.46 -11.50 8.14
N GLY A 85 -8.02 -11.25 9.37
CA GLY A 85 -7.34 -12.25 10.21
C GLY A 85 -5.95 -12.64 9.71
N ILE A 86 -5.20 -11.67 9.17
CA ILE A 86 -3.85 -11.86 8.62
C ILE A 86 -2.83 -11.29 9.61
N SER A 87 -1.78 -12.06 9.92
CA SER A 87 -0.67 -11.61 10.76
C SER A 87 0.40 -10.85 9.95
N ASP A 88 1.02 -9.86 10.56
CA ASP A 88 2.25 -9.23 10.04
C ASP A 88 3.47 -10.08 10.43
N TRP A 89 4.59 -9.91 9.72
CA TRP A 89 5.85 -10.61 9.98
C TRP A 89 6.98 -9.67 10.37
#